data_AF-A0A7J6Q144-F1
#
_entry.id   AF-A0A7J6Q144-F1
#
_cell.length_a   1.000
_cell.length_b   1.000
_cell.length_c   1.000
_cell.angle_alpha   90.00
_cell.angle_beta   90.00
_cell.angle_gamma   90.00
#
_symmetry.space_group_name_H-M   'P 1'
#
loop_
_entity.id
_entity.type
_entity.pdbx_description
1 polymer ?
#
loop_
_entity_poly.entity_id
_entity_poly.type
_entity_poly.pdbx_seq_one_letter_code
_entity_poly.pdbx_strand_id
1 'polypeptide(L)'
;MTQKLWNHGRHVGLLTMHFRITAMPRYRQLAAGVHIGNGFIARTSAIVRDERPGRAMSGTQSLQRFGYYRIRGKYDKQSMKSFIYSSDRNLLKAQGMMMDLIHQSVAMLSYTTGGIQWGLQQAYCRLLQALIVRGELEALSQLPPPPSGYTSHVEARRDLLKYRENKAQKISLGPGDPGYLDETQIAALEWFETRMNCCRRWQDTIYTLAVFALRTIDSGRRGYNLYEVSPDMIPMLYARLYFLVPELGRTVADCLLSKEEEDMDIAEWRGSSYSLMRASLHSNRVWVPQAKDIQLLFDLTDFHNGLNEYFGLTEHGWVRVKRRLLQIQVHALIGEKSLWRARMRKRKTTFLLFVKCWCKYVSEVVVDQNQLADLWKYLPGYRTLLKGVFLCMKYHKRVDHYPDALVDCAASVLRNTQTLSCIVKIMFHSTNVYNQKAVACAMKMIHFLFLSLLVRHASLPGDFDMNFLLHGIDMLL
;
A
#
# COMPACT_ATOMS: atom_id res chain seq x y z
N MET A 1 8.24 29.06 4.33
CA MET A 1 9.59 28.64 4.79
C MET A 1 10.53 29.81 4.58
N THR A 2 11.35 30.16 5.57
CA THR A 2 12.36 31.21 5.43
C THR A 2 13.72 30.63 5.78
N GLN A 3 14.65 30.62 4.82
CA GLN A 3 15.99 30.07 5.01
C GLN A 3 17.04 31.17 4.86
N LYS A 4 17.96 31.20 5.82
CA LYS A 4 19.16 32.02 5.76
C LYS A 4 20.08 31.51 4.64
N LEU A 5 20.35 32.34 3.65
CA LEU A 5 21.34 32.11 2.59
C LEU A 5 22.71 32.51 3.12
N TRP A 6 23.70 31.67 2.86
CA TRP A 6 25.08 31.88 3.28
C TRP A 6 26.00 31.78 2.08
N ASN A 7 26.94 32.71 1.96
CA ASN A 7 28.04 32.64 1.01
C ASN A 7 29.35 32.82 1.77
N HIS A 8 30.22 31.82 1.69
CA HIS A 8 31.56 31.85 2.31
C HIS A 8 31.51 32.18 3.83
N GLY A 9 30.57 31.56 4.55
CA GLY A 9 30.41 31.76 5.99
C GLY A 9 29.77 33.09 6.39
N ARG A 10 29.42 33.97 5.44
CA ARG A 10 28.64 35.18 5.70
C ARG A 10 27.17 34.98 5.30
N HIS A 11 26.28 35.44 6.17
CA HIS A 11 24.86 35.46 5.89
C HIS A 11 24.58 36.52 4.81
N VAL A 12 24.04 36.11 3.66
CA VAL A 12 23.84 36.98 2.49
C VAL A 12 22.38 37.26 2.17
N GLY A 13 21.42 36.65 2.89
CA GLY A 13 20.01 36.99 2.71
C GLY A 13 19.06 35.96 3.28
N LEU A 14 17.77 36.23 3.19
CA LEU A 14 16.70 35.32 3.58
C LEU A 14 15.90 34.93 2.35
N LEU A 15 15.85 33.63 2.06
CA LEU A 15 14.97 33.07 1.04
C LEU A 15 13.66 32.67 1.69
N THR A 16 12.60 33.43 1.43
CA THR A 16 11.25 33.07 1.87
C THR A 16 10.48 32.45 0.72
N MET A 17 10.12 31.17 0.86
CA MET A 17 9.30 30.43 -0.09
C MET A 17 7.96 30.04 0.55
N HIS A 18 6.88 30.33 -0.15
CA HIS A 18 5.54 29.84 0.18
C HIS A 18 5.13 28.80 -0.84
N PHE A 19 4.76 27.60 -0.40
CA PHE A 19 4.17 26.59 -1.26
C PHE A 19 2.92 26.01 -0.61
N ARG A 20 1.90 25.79 -1.45
CA ARG A 20 0.61 25.23 -1.05
C ARG A 20 0.40 23.96 -1.87
N ILE A 21 0.41 22.80 -1.22
CA ILE A 21 0.02 21.54 -1.86
C ILE A 21 -1.51 21.49 -1.85
N THR A 22 -2.13 21.81 -2.98
CA THR A 22 -3.56 21.62 -3.23
C THR A 22 -3.76 20.30 -3.97
N ALA A 23 -4.75 19.49 -3.54
CA ALA A 23 -5.22 18.28 -4.22
C ALA A 23 -4.31 17.03 -4.22
N MET A 24 -3.35 16.88 -3.29
CA MET A 24 -2.58 15.63 -3.15
C MET A 24 -2.46 15.13 -1.68
N PRO A 25 -3.53 14.54 -1.11
CA PRO A 25 -3.56 14.09 0.29
C PRO A 25 -2.46 13.08 0.64
N ARG A 26 -2.13 12.13 -0.27
CA ARG A 26 -1.06 11.14 -0.06
C ARG A 26 0.34 11.76 -0.02
N TYR A 27 0.63 12.75 -0.86
CA TYR A 27 1.91 13.49 -0.80
C TYR A 27 2.02 14.33 0.47
N ARG A 28 0.90 14.86 0.96
CA ARG A 28 0.84 15.54 2.26
C ARG A 28 1.21 14.59 3.40
N GLN A 29 0.77 13.34 3.34
CA GLN A 29 1.15 12.29 4.30
C GLN A 29 2.62 11.88 4.15
N LEU A 30 3.09 11.58 2.93
CA LEU A 30 4.51 11.27 2.68
C LEU A 30 5.46 12.38 3.18
N ALA A 31 5.06 13.65 3.03
CA ALA A 31 5.80 14.80 3.54
C ALA A 31 5.69 14.97 5.07
N ALA A 32 4.57 14.58 5.67
CA ALA A 32 4.36 14.59 7.13
C ALA A 32 5.13 13.47 7.86
N GLY A 33 5.43 12.36 7.20
CA GLY A 33 6.08 11.18 7.80
C GLY A 33 7.59 11.28 7.95
N VAL A 34 8.19 12.39 7.53
CA VAL A 34 9.62 12.67 7.73
C VAL A 34 9.81 13.27 9.14
N HIS A 35 9.85 12.41 10.16
CA HIS A 35 10.22 12.82 11.51
C HIS A 35 11.69 13.24 11.56
N ILE A 36 11.93 14.49 11.95
CA ILE A 36 13.23 14.98 12.41
C ILE A 36 13.00 15.42 13.86
N GLY A 37 13.88 15.04 14.79
CA GLY A 37 13.64 15.09 16.25
C GLY A 37 13.28 16.44 16.88
N ASN A 38 13.12 17.52 16.12
CA ASN A 38 12.73 18.85 16.61
C ASN A 38 11.59 19.42 15.76
N GLY A 39 10.34 19.01 16.02
CA GLY A 39 9.14 19.63 15.45
C GLY A 39 8.92 19.41 13.94
N PHE A 40 7.66 19.59 13.51
CA PHE A 40 7.25 19.42 12.11
C PHE A 40 8.10 20.28 11.16
N ILE A 41 8.83 19.63 10.24
CA ILE A 41 9.42 20.28 9.08
C ILE A 41 9.04 19.45 7.87
N ALA A 42 8.02 19.92 7.13
CA ALA A 42 7.68 19.42 5.81
C ALA A 42 8.92 19.58 4.90
N ARG A 43 9.63 18.48 4.64
CA ARG A 43 10.65 18.41 3.61
C ARG A 43 9.97 17.98 2.31
N THR A 44 9.57 18.96 1.52
CA THR A 44 9.02 18.75 0.17
C THR A 44 10.13 18.51 -0.84
N SER A 45 9.83 17.65 -1.81
CA SER A 45 10.43 17.68 -3.14
C SER A 45 10.07 18.98 -3.85
N ALA A 46 11.03 19.55 -4.57
CA ALA A 46 10.77 20.59 -5.55
C ALA A 46 10.29 19.94 -6.86
N ILE A 47 9.09 20.29 -7.30
CA ILE A 47 8.80 20.41 -8.74
C ILE A 47 8.78 21.92 -8.98
N VAL A 48 9.81 22.42 -9.65
CA VAL A 48 9.83 23.81 -10.14
C VAL A 48 8.85 23.85 -11.30
N ARG A 49 7.67 24.45 -11.09
CA ARG A 49 6.87 25.00 -12.20
C ARG A 49 7.42 26.39 -12.46
N ASP A 50 7.90 26.60 -13.69
CA ASP A 50 8.31 27.90 -14.18
C ASP A 50 7.03 28.71 -14.50
N GLU A 51 6.56 29.51 -13.55
CA GLU A 51 5.58 30.55 -13.84
C GLU A 51 6.34 31.82 -14.23
N ARG A 52 6.41 32.12 -15.52
CA ARG A 52 6.74 33.48 -15.96
C ARG A 52 5.48 34.33 -15.91
N PRO A 53 5.59 35.54 -15.33
CA PRO A 53 5.27 36.72 -16.11
C PRO A 53 6.42 37.73 -16.08
N GLY A 54 6.62 38.41 -17.20
CA GLY A 54 7.83 39.16 -17.50
C GLY A 54 8.10 40.39 -16.62
N ARG A 55 9.39 40.66 -16.41
CA ARG A 55 10.06 41.89 -16.85
C ARG A 55 11.56 41.72 -16.65
N ALA A 56 12.32 42.14 -17.65
CA ALA A 56 13.77 42.15 -17.63
C ALA A 56 14.30 43.01 -16.48
N MET A 57 15.29 42.50 -15.74
CA MET A 57 16.40 43.31 -15.26
C MET A 57 17.70 42.50 -15.34
N SER A 58 18.72 43.23 -15.74
CA SER A 58 20.05 42.84 -16.21
C SER A 58 20.91 42.12 -15.19
N GLY A 59 21.70 41.17 -15.70
CA GLY A 59 23.10 41.01 -15.30
C GLY A 59 23.38 40.20 -14.04
N THR A 60 23.51 38.87 -14.16
CA THR A 60 24.78 38.14 -14.01
C THR A 60 24.53 36.63 -14.10
N GLN A 61 25.47 35.96 -14.74
CA GLN A 61 25.40 34.59 -15.23
C GLN A 61 25.40 33.52 -14.12
N SER A 62 24.54 32.53 -14.35
CA SER A 62 24.63 31.11 -13.99
C SER A 62 25.78 30.62 -13.09
N LEU A 63 25.41 30.08 -11.92
CA LEU A 63 26.12 28.97 -11.29
C LEU A 63 25.10 27.93 -10.81
N GLN A 64 24.83 26.94 -11.65
CA GLN A 64 24.29 25.65 -11.24
C GLN A 64 25.42 24.85 -10.56
N ARG A 65 25.20 24.30 -9.36
CA ARG A 65 25.48 22.89 -8.98
C ARG A 65 25.51 22.61 -7.46
N PHE A 66 24.98 21.42 -7.14
CA PHE A 66 25.14 20.53 -5.98
C PHE A 66 24.53 20.85 -4.61
N GLY A 67 23.81 19.84 -4.09
CA GLY A 67 23.51 19.64 -2.67
C GLY A 67 23.22 18.16 -2.38
N TYR A 68 24.24 17.41 -1.96
CA TYR A 68 24.13 16.05 -1.40
C TYR A 68 23.65 16.11 0.05
N TYR A 69 22.81 15.16 0.50
CA TYR A 69 22.65 14.89 1.93
C TYR A 69 22.59 13.39 2.28
N ARG A 70 23.37 13.05 3.32
CA ARG A 70 23.51 11.74 3.96
C ARG A 70 22.57 11.67 5.16
N ILE A 71 21.62 10.74 5.18
CA ILE A 71 20.72 10.55 6.32
C ILE A 71 21.22 9.40 7.21
N ARG A 72 21.80 9.72 8.37
CA ARG A 72 22.01 8.79 9.51
C ARG A 72 20.73 8.69 10.35
N GLY A 73 20.43 7.50 10.87
CA GLY A 73 19.24 7.18 11.69
C GLY A 73 18.74 5.76 11.43
N LYS A 74 18.61 4.92 12.45
CA LYS A 74 18.26 3.49 12.32
C LYS A 74 16.74 3.30 12.42
N TYR A 75 16.06 3.20 11.28
CA TYR A 75 14.77 2.53 11.10
C TYR A 75 14.77 1.95 9.68
N ASP A 76 13.96 0.93 9.40
CA ASP A 76 14.02 0.18 8.13
C ASP A 76 13.74 1.12 6.93
N LYS A 77 14.82 1.51 6.27
CA LYS A 77 15.00 2.79 5.55
C LYS A 77 14.79 2.67 4.05
N GLN A 78 14.21 1.58 3.57
CA GLN A 78 14.22 1.25 2.14
C GLN A 78 13.05 1.88 1.37
N SER A 79 11.85 1.99 1.96
CA SER A 79 10.68 2.63 1.32
C SER A 79 10.76 4.16 1.29
N MET A 80 11.52 4.79 2.21
CA MET A 80 11.61 6.26 2.33
C MET A 80 12.72 6.92 1.48
N LYS A 81 13.47 6.15 0.68
CA LYS A 81 14.51 6.71 -0.20
C LYS A 81 13.94 7.08 -1.57
N SER A 82 13.06 8.07 -1.64
CA SER A 82 12.63 8.60 -2.94
C SER A 82 13.82 9.19 -3.69
N PHE A 83 13.93 8.92 -4.99
CA PHE A 83 14.91 9.61 -5.82
C PHE A 83 14.37 11.01 -6.16
N ILE A 84 15.27 11.97 -6.26
CA ILE A 84 14.96 13.30 -6.78
C ILE A 84 15.21 13.25 -8.28
N TYR A 85 14.17 13.48 -9.07
CA TYR A 85 14.24 13.52 -10.52
C TYR A 85 14.40 14.95 -10.99
N SER A 86 15.25 15.19 -11.97
CA SER A 86 15.46 16.54 -12.53
C SER A 86 14.31 17.03 -13.40
N SER A 87 13.38 16.15 -13.76
CA SER A 87 12.17 16.46 -14.55
C SER A 87 11.12 15.36 -14.43
N ASP A 88 9.86 15.69 -14.71
CA ASP A 88 8.77 14.72 -14.78
C ASP A 88 9.02 13.63 -15.84
N ARG A 89 9.66 13.99 -16.96
CA ARG A 89 10.06 13.03 -17.99
C ARG A 89 11.03 11.98 -17.45
N ASN A 90 11.97 12.39 -16.60
CA ASN A 90 12.91 11.47 -15.96
C ASN A 90 12.22 10.58 -14.92
N LEU A 91 11.23 11.11 -14.20
CA LEU A 91 10.38 10.32 -13.31
C LEU A 91 9.58 9.25 -14.09
N LEU A 92 8.92 9.62 -15.19
CA LEU A 92 8.18 8.68 -16.04
C LEU A 92 9.09 7.60 -16.63
N LYS A 93 10.30 7.98 -17.06
CA LYS A 93 11.30 7.03 -17.56
C LYS A 93 11.71 6.03 -16.47
N ALA A 94 11.97 6.52 -15.26
CA ALA A 94 12.34 5.66 -14.12
C ALA A 94 11.19 4.73 -13.71
N GLN A 95 9.95 5.23 -13.66
CA GLN A 95 8.76 4.42 -13.44
C GLN A 95 8.64 3.30 -14.48
N GLY A 96 8.85 3.62 -15.76
CA GLY A 96 8.92 2.64 -16.85
C GLY A 96 9.94 1.53 -16.58
N MET A 97 11.18 1.91 -16.26
CA MET A 97 12.26 0.96 -15.94
C MET A 97 11.94 0.09 -14.73
N MET A 98 11.35 0.65 -13.68
CA MET A 98 10.94 -0.11 -12.49
C MET A 98 9.87 -1.16 -12.83
N MET A 99 8.87 -0.80 -13.64
CA MET A 99 7.84 -1.76 -14.10
C MET A 99 8.45 -2.87 -14.96
N ASP A 100 9.43 -2.56 -15.81
CA ASP A 100 10.13 -3.58 -16.60
C ASP A 100 10.94 -4.54 -15.73
N LEU A 101 11.64 -4.02 -14.71
CA LEU A 101 12.35 -4.83 -13.73
C LEU A 101 11.39 -5.70 -12.90
N ILE A 102 10.20 -5.20 -12.56
CA ILE A 102 9.15 -5.99 -11.89
C ILE A 102 8.72 -7.14 -12.80
N HIS A 103 8.36 -6.86 -14.05
CA HIS A 103 7.92 -7.89 -14.99
C HIS A 103 9.00 -8.95 -15.23
N GLN A 104 10.26 -8.53 -15.39
CA GLN A 104 11.39 -9.45 -15.51
C GLN A 104 11.55 -10.30 -14.25
N SER A 105 11.50 -9.69 -13.06
CA SER A 105 11.61 -10.42 -11.80
C SER A 105 10.49 -11.45 -11.64
N VAL A 106 9.24 -11.07 -11.94
CA VAL A 106 8.08 -11.98 -11.90
C VAL A 106 8.24 -13.11 -12.91
N ALA A 107 8.67 -12.82 -14.14
CA ALA A 107 8.92 -13.83 -15.16
C ALA A 107 9.98 -14.84 -14.68
N MET A 108 11.13 -14.34 -14.22
CA MET A 108 12.21 -15.20 -13.70
C MET A 108 11.75 -16.03 -12.50
N LEU A 109 10.98 -15.47 -11.57
CA LEU A 109 10.45 -16.24 -10.44
C LEU A 109 9.37 -17.25 -10.86
N SER A 110 8.62 -16.98 -11.94
CA SER A 110 7.55 -17.86 -12.43
C SER A 110 8.08 -19.05 -13.26
N TYR A 111 9.14 -18.85 -14.05
CA TYR A 111 9.70 -19.90 -14.92
C TYR A 111 10.49 -20.96 -14.15
N THR A 112 10.83 -20.72 -12.89
CA THR A 112 12.00 -21.37 -12.27
C THR A 112 11.65 -22.42 -11.25
N THR A 113 10.51 -23.05 -11.48
CA THR A 113 9.96 -24.21 -10.77
C THR A 113 10.87 -25.45 -10.81
N GLY A 114 12.07 -25.39 -11.43
CA GLY A 114 13.00 -26.54 -11.42
C GLY A 114 14.48 -26.29 -11.74
N GLY A 115 15.02 -25.06 -11.77
CA GLY A 115 16.41 -24.89 -12.25
C GLY A 115 17.20 -23.63 -11.93
N ILE A 116 16.64 -22.60 -11.28
CA ILE A 116 17.47 -21.48 -10.83
C ILE A 116 18.19 -21.83 -9.53
N GLN A 117 19.47 -21.48 -9.46
CA GLN A 117 20.23 -21.47 -8.21
C GLN A 117 19.52 -20.63 -7.14
N TRP A 118 19.31 -21.22 -5.96
CA TRP A 118 18.61 -20.61 -4.83
C TRP A 118 19.01 -19.14 -4.53
N GLY A 119 20.29 -18.80 -4.66
CA GLY A 119 20.79 -17.43 -4.45
C GLY A 119 20.20 -16.40 -5.42
N LEU A 120 19.95 -16.77 -6.67
CA LEU A 120 19.38 -15.88 -7.68
C LEU A 120 17.87 -15.69 -7.45
N GLN A 121 17.14 -16.72 -6.99
CA GLN A 121 15.76 -16.56 -6.52
C GLN A 121 15.71 -15.52 -5.39
N GLN A 122 16.61 -15.61 -4.41
CA GLN A 122 16.67 -14.66 -3.31
C GLN A 122 16.93 -13.22 -3.78
N ALA A 123 17.82 -13.04 -4.75
CA ALA A 123 18.09 -11.74 -5.35
C ALA A 123 16.83 -11.15 -6.02
N TYR A 124 16.11 -11.94 -6.82
CA TYR A 124 14.87 -11.47 -7.46
C TYR A 124 13.75 -11.18 -6.44
N CYS A 125 13.62 -11.99 -5.38
CA CYS A 125 12.65 -11.70 -4.32
C CYS A 125 12.95 -10.37 -3.63
N ARG A 126 14.22 -10.11 -3.29
CA ARG A 126 14.64 -8.85 -2.66
C ARG A 126 14.47 -7.67 -3.60
N LEU A 127 14.79 -7.84 -4.89
CA LEU A 127 14.57 -6.81 -5.91
C LEU A 127 13.08 -6.47 -6.02
N LEU A 128 12.24 -7.49 -6.13
CA LEU A 128 10.79 -7.32 -6.22
C LEU A 128 10.23 -6.63 -4.97
N GLN A 129 10.68 -7.03 -3.78
CA GLN A 129 10.32 -6.38 -2.53
C GLN A 129 10.72 -4.90 -2.52
N ALA A 130 11.94 -4.58 -2.94
CA ALA A 130 12.45 -3.22 -2.97
C ALA A 130 11.72 -2.33 -3.99
N LEU A 131 11.30 -2.90 -5.14
CA LEU A 131 10.60 -2.16 -6.19
C LEU A 131 9.13 -1.89 -5.86
N ILE A 132 8.42 -2.83 -5.26
CA ILE A 132 6.97 -2.70 -5.01
C ILE A 132 6.65 -1.68 -3.91
N VAL A 133 7.60 -1.39 -3.03
CA VAL A 133 7.45 -0.39 -1.95
C VAL A 133 7.85 1.02 -2.39
N ARG A 134 8.14 1.24 -3.69
CA ARG A 134 8.60 2.54 -4.21
C ARG A 134 7.45 3.53 -4.34
N GLY A 135 7.58 4.67 -3.68
CA GLY A 135 6.64 5.80 -3.80
C GLY A 135 6.49 6.32 -5.24
N GLU A 136 7.48 6.13 -6.12
CA GLU A 136 7.33 6.49 -7.54
C GLU A 136 6.25 5.68 -8.25
N LEU A 137 6.11 4.40 -7.94
CA LEU A 137 5.07 3.57 -8.53
C LEU A 137 3.72 3.87 -7.89
N GLU A 138 3.69 4.13 -6.57
CA GLU A 138 2.46 4.53 -5.87
C GLU A 138 1.89 5.85 -6.41
N ALA A 139 2.74 6.77 -6.88
CA ALA A 139 2.30 8.00 -7.53
C ALA A 139 1.52 7.75 -8.84
N LEU A 140 1.70 6.61 -9.51
CA LEU A 140 0.93 6.23 -10.70
C LEU A 140 -0.48 5.79 -10.37
N SER A 141 -0.73 5.39 -9.11
CA SER A 141 -2.06 5.02 -8.61
C SER A 141 -2.98 6.24 -8.42
N GLN A 142 -2.49 7.45 -8.69
CA GLN A 142 -3.28 8.68 -8.74
C GLN A 142 -3.33 9.18 -10.17
N LEU A 143 -4.53 9.32 -10.71
CA LEU A 143 -4.69 9.89 -12.05
C LEU A 143 -4.29 11.37 -12.03
N PRO A 144 -3.52 11.84 -13.03
CA PRO A 144 -3.26 13.27 -13.18
C PRO A 144 -4.59 14.03 -13.38
N PRO A 145 -4.73 15.27 -12.90
CA PRO A 145 -5.89 16.08 -13.27
C PRO A 145 -5.92 16.33 -14.78
N PRO A 146 -7.10 16.57 -15.38
CA PRO A 146 -7.19 16.99 -16.79
C PRO A 146 -6.31 18.22 -17.05
N PRO A 147 -5.72 18.35 -18.25
CA PRO A 147 -4.98 19.55 -18.64
C PRO A 147 -5.87 20.80 -18.58
N SER A 148 -5.26 21.97 -18.37
CA SER A 148 -5.98 23.24 -18.34
C SER A 148 -6.80 23.45 -19.62
N GLY A 149 -8.06 23.86 -19.47
CA GLY A 149 -9.01 24.00 -20.59
C GLY A 149 -9.90 22.78 -20.81
N TYR A 150 -9.65 21.67 -20.12
CA TYR A 150 -10.44 20.44 -20.23
C TYR A 150 -11.25 20.15 -18.97
N THR A 151 -12.49 19.70 -19.16
CA THR A 151 -13.39 19.31 -18.06
C THR A 151 -13.20 17.85 -17.66
N SER A 152 -12.72 17.01 -18.57
CA SER A 152 -12.54 15.57 -18.37
C SER A 152 -11.30 15.03 -19.07
N HIS A 153 -10.81 13.87 -18.62
CA HIS A 153 -9.71 13.16 -19.28
C HIS A 153 -10.09 12.70 -20.69
N VAL A 154 -11.35 12.29 -20.90
CA VAL A 154 -11.86 11.81 -22.20
C VAL A 154 -11.84 12.92 -23.24
N GLU A 155 -12.23 14.14 -22.86
CA GLU A 155 -12.20 15.32 -23.71
C GLU A 155 -10.77 15.65 -24.16
N ALA A 156 -9.83 15.71 -23.22
CA ALA A 156 -8.41 15.95 -23.51
C ALA A 156 -7.84 14.92 -24.51
N ARG A 157 -8.18 13.64 -24.33
CA ARG A 157 -7.74 12.60 -25.27
C ARG A 157 -8.35 12.76 -26.65
N ARG A 158 -9.65 13.06 -26.72
CA ARG A 158 -10.38 13.19 -27.99
C ARG A 158 -9.74 14.25 -28.87
N ASP A 159 -9.40 15.40 -28.30
CA ASP A 159 -8.78 16.49 -29.03
C ASP A 159 -7.35 16.16 -29.46
N LEU A 160 -6.57 15.48 -28.61
CA LEU A 160 -5.25 14.98 -28.99
C LEU A 160 -5.32 13.98 -30.16
N LEU A 161 -6.31 13.09 -30.17
CA LEU A 161 -6.51 12.12 -31.26
C LEU A 161 -6.89 12.82 -32.55
N LYS A 162 -7.84 13.77 -32.51
CA LYS A 162 -8.22 14.59 -33.67
C LYS A 162 -7.01 15.36 -34.23
N TYR A 163 -6.20 15.96 -33.35
CA TYR A 163 -4.97 16.63 -33.78
C TYR A 163 -4.00 15.67 -34.48
N ARG A 164 -3.79 14.46 -33.95
CA ARG A 164 -2.93 13.44 -34.57
C ARG A 164 -3.48 12.97 -35.91
N GLU A 165 -4.80 12.79 -36.04
CA GLU A 165 -5.47 12.42 -37.29
C GLU A 165 -5.30 13.52 -38.34
N ASN A 166 -5.58 14.78 -37.98
CA ASN A 166 -5.40 15.94 -38.87
C ASN A 166 -3.94 16.07 -39.33
N LYS A 167 -2.98 15.92 -38.39
CA LYS A 167 -1.55 15.92 -38.69
C LYS A 167 -1.15 14.78 -39.63
N ALA A 168 -1.70 13.58 -39.44
CA ALA A 168 -1.46 12.44 -40.32
C ALA A 168 -2.04 12.65 -41.73
N GLN A 169 -3.18 13.32 -41.83
CA GLN A 169 -3.81 13.73 -43.09
C GLN A 169 -3.19 14.99 -43.70
N LYS A 170 -2.16 15.56 -43.06
CA LYS A 170 -1.49 16.81 -43.45
C LYS A 170 -2.43 18.02 -43.54
N ILE A 171 -3.49 18.02 -42.73
CA ILE A 171 -4.42 19.15 -42.60
C ILE A 171 -3.76 20.21 -41.70
N SER A 172 -3.56 21.42 -42.24
CA SER A 172 -3.08 22.58 -41.47
C SER A 172 -4.27 23.35 -40.90
N LEU A 173 -4.38 23.39 -39.57
CA LEU A 173 -5.33 24.25 -38.86
C LEU A 173 -4.59 25.48 -38.33
N GLY A 174 -5.20 26.65 -38.44
CA GLY A 174 -4.71 27.93 -37.92
C GLY A 174 -5.50 28.42 -36.71
N PRO A 175 -5.01 29.48 -36.03
CA PRO A 175 -5.73 30.11 -34.92
C PRO A 175 -7.15 30.52 -35.34
N GLY A 176 -8.17 29.98 -34.64
CA GLY A 176 -9.58 30.22 -34.92
C GLY A 176 -10.31 29.05 -35.59
N ASP A 177 -9.56 28.09 -36.16
CA ASP A 177 -10.18 26.89 -36.71
C ASP A 177 -10.68 25.96 -35.60
N PRO A 178 -11.88 25.35 -35.73
CA PRO A 178 -12.35 24.33 -34.80
C PRO A 178 -11.35 23.17 -34.67
N GLY A 179 -10.83 22.96 -33.46
CA GLY A 179 -9.84 21.91 -33.19
C GLY A 179 -8.38 22.34 -33.39
N TYR A 180 -8.12 23.61 -33.65
CA TYR A 180 -6.77 24.18 -33.54
C TYR A 180 -6.28 24.07 -32.09
N LEU A 181 -5.04 23.59 -31.93
CA LEU A 181 -4.33 23.54 -30.67
C LEU A 181 -2.99 24.23 -30.85
N ASP A 182 -2.64 25.14 -29.93
CA ASP A 182 -1.32 25.77 -29.95
C ASP A 182 -0.22 24.78 -29.49
N GLU A 183 1.05 25.13 -29.73
CA GLU A 183 2.18 24.27 -29.38
C GLU A 183 2.25 23.92 -27.89
N THR A 184 1.82 24.83 -27.02
CA THR A 184 1.84 24.63 -25.57
C THR A 184 0.75 23.67 -25.12
N GLN A 185 -0.44 23.78 -25.70
CA GLN A 185 -1.57 22.86 -25.51
C GLN A 185 -1.22 21.47 -26.03
N ILE A 186 -0.63 21.37 -27.22
CA ILE A 186 -0.16 20.10 -27.79
C ILE A 186 0.86 19.44 -26.85
N ALA A 187 1.87 20.18 -26.39
CA ALA A 187 2.88 19.64 -25.47
C ALA A 187 2.27 19.17 -24.14
N ALA A 188 1.30 19.91 -23.60
CA ALA A 188 0.58 19.53 -22.39
C ALA A 188 -0.25 18.25 -22.57
N LEU A 189 -0.96 18.14 -23.69
CA LEU A 189 -1.74 16.95 -24.06
C LEU A 189 -0.85 15.72 -24.29
N GLU A 190 0.28 15.88 -24.98
CA GLU A 190 1.23 14.78 -25.21
C GLU A 190 1.88 14.29 -23.91
N TRP A 191 2.24 15.21 -23.01
CA TRP A 191 2.73 14.85 -21.68
C TRP A 191 1.66 14.11 -20.87
N PHE A 192 0.43 14.62 -20.88
CA PHE A 192 -0.70 14.02 -20.20
C PHE A 192 -1.00 12.60 -20.72
N GLU A 193 -0.99 12.40 -22.04
CA GLU A 193 -1.13 11.07 -22.68
C GLU A 193 0.02 10.13 -22.28
N THR A 194 1.25 10.63 -22.20
CA THR A 194 2.40 9.85 -21.73
C THR A 194 2.21 9.41 -20.28
N ARG A 195 1.72 10.31 -19.41
CA ARG A 195 1.41 10.01 -18.01
C ARG A 195 0.31 8.95 -17.90
N MET A 196 -0.79 9.11 -18.64
CA MET A 196 -1.90 8.15 -18.67
C MET A 196 -1.45 6.76 -19.16
N ASN A 197 -0.57 6.69 -20.15
CA ASN A 197 0.01 5.43 -20.60
C ASN A 197 0.89 4.76 -19.53
N CYS A 198 1.60 5.54 -18.71
CA CYS A 198 2.34 5.00 -17.56
C CYS A 198 1.40 4.47 -16.48
N CYS A 199 0.32 5.20 -16.16
CA CYS A 199 -0.73 4.73 -15.24
C CYS A 199 -1.35 3.41 -15.72
N ARG A 200 -1.62 3.27 -17.02
CA ARG A 200 -2.09 2.02 -17.62
C ARG A 200 -1.08 0.88 -17.46
N ARG A 201 0.20 1.10 -17.80
CA ARG A 201 1.26 0.09 -17.58
C ARG A 201 1.37 -0.32 -16.13
N TRP A 202 1.18 0.61 -15.20
CA TRP A 202 1.18 0.31 -13.78
C TRP A 202 0.02 -0.60 -13.38
N GLN A 203 -1.19 -0.33 -13.88
CA GLN A 203 -2.33 -1.23 -13.69
C GLN A 203 -2.03 -2.64 -14.23
N ASP A 204 -1.47 -2.78 -15.43
CA ASP A 204 -1.08 -4.08 -15.99
C ASP A 204 -0.04 -4.80 -15.10
N THR A 205 0.88 -4.02 -14.51
CA THR A 205 1.89 -4.51 -13.56
C THR A 205 1.22 -5.04 -12.28
N ILE A 206 0.24 -4.32 -11.74
CA ILE A 206 -0.56 -4.75 -10.58
C ILE A 206 -1.26 -6.09 -10.88
N TYR A 207 -1.92 -6.23 -12.02
CA TYR A 207 -2.58 -7.49 -12.38
C TYR A 207 -1.59 -8.64 -12.59
N THR A 208 -0.41 -8.36 -13.18
CA THR A 208 0.66 -9.35 -13.32
C THR A 208 1.15 -9.84 -11.96
N LEU A 209 1.36 -8.92 -11.02
CA LEU A 209 1.70 -9.23 -9.63
C LEU A 209 0.60 -10.03 -8.93
N ALA A 210 -0.67 -9.73 -9.18
CA ALA A 210 -1.80 -10.47 -8.64
C ALA A 210 -1.85 -11.91 -9.13
N VAL A 211 -1.71 -12.13 -10.44
CA VAL A 211 -1.62 -13.48 -11.03
C VAL A 211 -0.45 -14.24 -10.41
N PHE A 212 0.73 -13.62 -10.30
CA PHE A 212 1.91 -14.23 -9.70
C PHE A 212 1.68 -14.63 -8.23
N ALA A 213 1.19 -13.71 -7.41
CA ALA A 213 0.95 -13.96 -5.98
C ALA A 213 -0.09 -15.08 -5.77
N LEU A 214 -1.22 -15.02 -6.48
CA LEU A 214 -2.29 -16.01 -6.39
C LEU A 214 -1.83 -17.41 -6.82
N ARG A 215 -1.11 -17.52 -7.94
CA ARG A 215 -0.54 -18.81 -8.40
C ARG A 215 0.51 -19.36 -7.44
N THR A 216 1.31 -18.50 -6.83
CA THR A 216 2.29 -18.90 -5.83
C THR A 216 1.61 -19.44 -4.58
N ILE A 217 0.48 -18.84 -4.16
CA ILE A 217 -0.33 -19.40 -3.08
C ILE A 217 -1.00 -20.71 -3.51
N ASP A 218 -1.61 -20.79 -4.70
CA ASP A 218 -2.32 -22.00 -5.18
C ASP A 218 -1.44 -23.23 -5.28
N SER A 219 -0.20 -23.06 -5.74
CA SER A 219 0.79 -24.14 -5.90
C SER A 219 1.36 -24.61 -4.55
N GLY A 220 1.43 -23.75 -3.54
CA GLY A 220 1.93 -24.09 -2.21
C GLY A 220 3.38 -24.54 -2.18
N ARG A 221 3.70 -25.42 -1.22
CA ARG A 221 5.08 -25.90 -1.01
C ARG A 221 5.65 -26.70 -2.19
N ARG A 222 4.81 -27.17 -3.13
CA ARG A 222 5.27 -27.96 -4.28
C ARG A 222 5.65 -27.09 -5.50
N GLY A 223 5.26 -25.82 -5.54
CA GLY A 223 5.51 -24.97 -6.71
C GLY A 223 6.72 -24.06 -6.58
N TYR A 224 7.02 -23.58 -5.36
CA TYR A 224 7.99 -22.50 -5.19
C TYR A 224 8.67 -22.58 -3.82
N ASN A 225 10.01 -22.70 -3.80
CA ASN A 225 10.86 -22.50 -2.60
C ASN A 225 10.83 -21.04 -2.10
N LEU A 226 9.96 -20.20 -2.64
CA LEU A 226 9.84 -18.78 -2.31
C LEU A 226 9.53 -18.53 -0.83
N TYR A 227 8.79 -19.43 -0.18
CA TYR A 227 8.54 -19.34 1.26
C TYR A 227 9.76 -19.67 2.11
N GLU A 228 10.71 -20.45 1.58
CA GLU A 228 11.99 -20.73 2.24
C GLU A 228 12.99 -19.61 1.98
N VAL A 229 12.98 -19.05 0.77
CA VAL A 229 13.87 -17.96 0.34
C VAL A 229 13.49 -16.62 0.99
N SER A 230 12.19 -16.32 1.04
CA SER A 230 11.66 -15.08 1.62
C SER A 230 10.20 -15.27 2.08
N PRO A 231 9.99 -15.74 3.32
CA PRO A 231 8.66 -16.13 3.82
C PRO A 231 7.65 -14.97 3.80
N ASP A 232 8.12 -13.73 3.93
CA ASP A 232 7.26 -12.55 3.98
C ASP A 232 6.95 -11.94 2.61
N MET A 233 7.65 -12.32 1.53
CA MET A 233 7.53 -11.67 0.22
C MET A 233 6.14 -11.81 -0.40
N ILE A 234 5.63 -13.04 -0.50
CA ILE A 234 4.30 -13.31 -1.06
C ILE A 234 3.20 -12.75 -0.15
N PRO A 235 3.23 -12.95 1.18
CA PRO A 235 2.29 -12.30 2.09
C PRO A 235 2.29 -10.76 1.99
N MET A 236 3.46 -10.13 1.87
CA MET A 236 3.60 -8.67 1.70
C MET A 236 3.01 -8.20 0.38
N LEU A 237 3.30 -8.92 -0.71
CA LEU A 237 2.72 -8.62 -2.01
C LEU A 237 1.19 -8.74 -1.95
N TYR A 238 0.68 -9.81 -1.36
CA TYR A 238 -0.74 -10.07 -1.23
C TYR A 238 -1.44 -9.01 -0.36
N ALA A 239 -0.82 -8.57 0.73
CA ALA A 239 -1.29 -7.47 1.57
C ALA A 239 -1.44 -6.15 0.82
N ARG A 240 -0.53 -5.84 -0.11
CA ARG A 240 -0.65 -4.64 -0.98
C ARG A 240 -1.75 -4.83 -2.02
N LEU A 241 -1.76 -5.98 -2.70
CA LEU A 241 -2.74 -6.29 -3.74
C LEU A 241 -4.18 -6.32 -3.22
N TYR A 242 -4.38 -6.63 -1.94
CA TYR A 242 -5.68 -6.51 -1.27
C TYR A 242 -6.34 -5.14 -1.51
N PHE A 243 -5.53 -4.07 -1.52
CA PHE A 243 -5.99 -2.71 -1.76
C PHE A 243 -5.83 -2.28 -3.23
N LEU A 244 -4.79 -2.77 -3.92
CA LEU A 244 -4.55 -2.41 -5.32
C LEU A 244 -5.54 -3.06 -6.30
N VAL A 245 -6.15 -4.18 -5.93
CA VAL A 245 -7.14 -4.92 -6.72
C VAL A 245 -8.43 -5.03 -5.89
N PRO A 246 -9.39 -4.09 -6.04
CA PRO A 246 -10.58 -4.03 -5.18
C PRO A 246 -11.38 -5.35 -5.11
N GLU A 247 -11.47 -6.08 -6.21
CA GLU A 247 -12.19 -7.35 -6.29
C GLU A 247 -11.50 -8.45 -5.48
N LEU A 248 -10.16 -8.42 -5.40
CA LEU A 248 -9.39 -9.33 -4.58
C LEU A 248 -9.66 -9.07 -3.10
N GLY A 249 -9.61 -7.80 -2.67
CA GLY A 249 -9.88 -7.42 -1.29
C GLY A 249 -11.26 -7.86 -0.82
N ARG A 250 -12.30 -7.59 -1.62
CA ARG A 250 -13.67 -8.05 -1.34
C ARG A 250 -13.74 -9.57 -1.24
N THR A 251 -13.16 -10.27 -2.21
CA THR A 251 -13.17 -11.74 -2.22
C THR A 251 -12.48 -12.34 -1.00
N VAL A 252 -11.35 -11.78 -0.57
CA VAL A 252 -10.65 -12.22 0.65
C VAL A 252 -11.58 -12.06 1.86
N ALA A 253 -12.24 -10.91 2.00
CA ALA A 253 -13.18 -10.67 3.08
C ALA A 253 -14.39 -11.61 3.05
N ASP A 254 -14.89 -11.97 1.86
CA ASP A 254 -16.06 -12.83 1.69
C ASP A 254 -15.77 -14.32 1.93
N CYS A 255 -14.55 -14.79 1.59
CA CYS A 255 -14.26 -16.22 1.62
C CYS A 255 -13.67 -16.73 2.94
N LEU A 256 -13.25 -15.82 3.84
CA LEU A 256 -12.41 -16.14 4.98
C LEU A 256 -13.12 -16.90 6.10
N LEU A 257 -14.36 -16.53 6.40
CA LEU A 257 -15.16 -17.11 7.49
C LEU A 257 -16.27 -17.99 6.92
N SER A 258 -16.60 -19.09 7.59
CA SER A 258 -17.83 -19.82 7.31
C SER A 258 -19.05 -19.07 7.87
N LYS A 259 -20.25 -19.47 7.46
CA LYS A 259 -21.49 -18.84 7.95
C LYS A 259 -21.62 -18.98 9.47
N GLU A 260 -21.24 -20.15 10.00
CA GLU A 260 -21.25 -20.45 11.43
C GLU A 260 -20.26 -19.54 12.17
N GLU A 261 -19.05 -19.37 11.62
CA GLU A 261 -18.01 -18.52 12.20
C GLU A 261 -18.36 -17.03 12.20
N GLU A 262 -19.12 -16.56 11.21
CA GLU A 262 -19.67 -15.20 11.21
C GLU A 262 -20.62 -14.97 12.39
N ASP A 263 -21.37 -16.00 12.79
CA ASP A 263 -22.36 -15.95 13.87
C ASP A 263 -21.73 -16.22 15.26
N MET A 264 -20.55 -16.85 15.32
CA MET A 264 -19.85 -17.11 16.58
C MET A 264 -19.49 -15.83 17.35
N ASP A 265 -19.74 -15.80 18.67
CA ASP A 265 -19.34 -14.70 19.54
C ASP A 265 -17.88 -14.80 20.00
N ILE A 266 -17.21 -13.65 20.04
CA ILE A 266 -15.91 -13.47 20.66
C ILE A 266 -16.16 -12.66 21.94
N ALA A 267 -16.52 -13.36 23.01
CA ALA A 267 -16.88 -12.76 24.30
C ALA A 267 -15.78 -11.83 24.85
N GLU A 268 -14.52 -12.12 24.52
CA GLU A 268 -13.34 -11.32 24.91
C GLU A 268 -13.24 -9.97 24.18
N TRP A 269 -14.04 -9.74 23.12
CA TRP A 269 -14.10 -8.50 22.33
C TRP A 269 -15.26 -7.57 22.76
N ARG A 270 -15.91 -7.85 23.90
CA ARG A 270 -17.00 -7.00 24.39
C ARG A 270 -16.47 -5.65 24.89
N GLY A 271 -17.23 -4.58 24.63
CA GLY A 271 -16.90 -3.22 25.09
C GLY A 271 -15.97 -2.41 24.18
N SER A 272 -15.55 -2.96 23.04
CA SER A 272 -14.74 -2.22 22.05
C SER A 272 -15.57 -1.26 21.20
N SER A 273 -14.88 -0.35 20.49
CA SER A 273 -15.48 0.68 19.63
C SER A 273 -16.33 0.15 18.45
N TYR A 274 -16.28 -1.14 18.15
CA TYR A 274 -17.10 -1.81 17.14
C TYR A 274 -17.30 -3.30 17.44
N SER A 275 -18.37 -3.87 16.89
CA SER A 275 -18.75 -5.28 17.07
C SER A 275 -18.05 -6.23 16.06
N LEU A 276 -17.89 -7.51 16.42
CA LEU A 276 -17.46 -8.59 15.51
C LEU A 276 -18.60 -9.56 15.15
N MET A 277 -19.85 -9.12 15.31
CA MET A 277 -21.05 -9.87 14.89
C MET A 277 -21.28 -9.80 13.38
N ARG A 278 -22.00 -10.78 12.83
CA ARG A 278 -22.30 -10.89 11.39
C ARG A 278 -22.66 -9.57 10.71
N ALA A 279 -23.63 -8.83 11.23
CA ALA A 279 -24.07 -7.56 10.62
C ALA A 279 -22.93 -6.53 10.53
N SER A 280 -22.13 -6.44 11.60
CA SER A 280 -20.97 -5.57 11.67
C SER A 280 -19.88 -6.00 10.67
N LEU A 281 -19.63 -7.30 10.51
CA LEU A 281 -18.69 -7.84 9.52
C LEU A 281 -19.09 -7.46 8.10
N HIS A 282 -20.36 -7.65 7.73
CA HIS A 282 -20.88 -7.32 6.40
C HIS A 282 -20.82 -5.81 6.12
N SER A 283 -21.20 -4.98 7.09
CA SER A 283 -21.12 -3.51 6.95
C SER A 283 -19.69 -3.01 6.74
N ASN A 284 -18.69 -3.73 7.28
CA ASN A 284 -17.28 -3.40 7.14
C ASN A 284 -16.67 -3.97 5.84
N ARG A 285 -17.41 -4.61 4.93
CA ARG A 285 -16.85 -5.07 3.64
C ARG A 285 -16.72 -3.96 2.60
N VAL A 286 -17.36 -2.83 2.84
CA VAL A 286 -17.38 -1.67 1.93
C VAL A 286 -16.90 -0.43 2.70
N TRP A 287 -16.36 0.54 1.98
CA TRP A 287 -16.02 1.84 2.53
C TRP A 287 -17.27 2.54 3.07
N VAL A 288 -17.16 3.10 4.28
CA VAL A 288 -18.21 3.95 4.85
C VAL A 288 -17.95 5.41 4.51
N PRO A 289 -18.98 6.27 4.39
CA PRO A 289 -18.81 7.68 4.01
C PRO A 289 -17.86 8.47 4.92
N GLN A 290 -17.83 8.13 6.21
CA GLN A 290 -16.95 8.77 7.20
C GLN A 290 -15.46 8.50 6.95
N ALA A 291 -15.13 7.51 6.12
CA ALA A 291 -13.77 7.07 5.86
C ALA A 291 -13.15 7.74 4.62
N LYS A 292 -13.77 8.77 4.04
CA LYS A 292 -13.37 9.34 2.74
C LYS A 292 -11.89 9.69 2.63
N ASP A 293 -11.32 10.33 3.65
CA ASP A 293 -9.90 10.73 3.65
C ASP A 293 -8.95 9.53 3.63
N ILE A 294 -9.36 8.43 4.25
CA ILE A 294 -8.60 7.18 4.36
C ILE A 294 -8.81 6.32 3.12
N GLN A 295 -10.04 6.32 2.60
CA GLN A 295 -10.40 5.67 1.35
C GLN A 295 -9.50 6.19 0.22
N LEU A 296 -9.21 7.49 0.19
CA LEU A 296 -8.27 8.08 -0.76
C LEU A 296 -6.85 7.50 -0.68
N LEU A 297 -6.45 6.79 0.39
CA LEU A 297 -5.14 6.16 0.55
C LEU A 297 -5.09 4.72 0.03
N PHE A 298 -6.22 4.01 0.09
CA PHE A 298 -6.29 2.57 -0.11
C PHE A 298 -7.19 2.16 -1.26
N ASP A 299 -8.23 2.93 -1.57
CA ASP A 299 -9.15 2.65 -2.64
C ASP A 299 -8.59 3.11 -3.98
N LEU A 300 -8.59 2.19 -4.94
CA LEU A 300 -8.18 2.44 -6.31
C LEU A 300 -9.31 2.24 -7.32
N THR A 301 -10.54 2.13 -6.85
CA THR A 301 -11.72 2.02 -7.71
C THR A 301 -11.77 3.17 -8.73
N ASP A 302 -11.56 4.42 -8.29
CA ASP A 302 -11.53 5.59 -9.19
C ASP A 302 -10.39 5.55 -10.20
N PHE A 303 -9.21 5.04 -9.79
CA PHE A 303 -8.08 4.84 -10.67
C PHE A 303 -8.39 3.82 -11.77
N HIS A 304 -8.97 2.66 -11.40
CA HIS A 304 -9.35 1.62 -12.36
C HIS A 304 -10.45 2.10 -13.30
N ASN A 305 -11.48 2.77 -12.77
CA ASN A 305 -12.59 3.31 -13.53
C ASN A 305 -12.14 4.42 -14.49
N GLY A 306 -11.34 5.38 -14.03
CA GLY A 306 -10.86 6.47 -14.87
C GLY A 306 -9.94 5.99 -16.00
N LEU A 307 -9.12 4.95 -15.77
CA LEU A 307 -8.38 4.31 -16.87
C LEU A 307 -9.28 3.58 -17.85
N ASN A 308 -10.31 2.87 -17.36
CA ASN A 308 -11.29 2.21 -18.23
C ASN A 308 -12.05 3.22 -19.09
N GLU A 309 -12.46 4.33 -18.51
CA GLU A 309 -13.14 5.41 -19.21
C GLU A 309 -12.21 6.06 -20.25
N TYR A 310 -10.98 6.40 -19.85
CA TYR A 310 -10.00 7.03 -20.72
C TYR A 310 -9.66 6.16 -21.94
N PHE A 311 -9.45 4.86 -21.75
CA PHE A 311 -8.97 3.92 -22.78
C PHE A 311 -10.08 3.12 -23.51
N GLY A 312 -11.32 3.11 -22.98
CA GLY A 312 -12.31 2.03 -23.15
C GLY A 312 -12.62 1.48 -24.55
N LEU A 313 -12.72 2.31 -25.58
CA LEU A 313 -13.13 1.86 -26.93
C LEU A 313 -12.10 2.07 -28.04
N THR A 314 -11.08 2.89 -27.81
CA THR A 314 -10.10 3.31 -28.84
C THR A 314 -8.75 2.60 -28.73
N GLU A 315 -8.62 1.60 -27.85
CA GLU A 315 -7.38 0.81 -27.74
C GLU A 315 -7.12 -0.04 -28.99
N HIS A 316 -5.88 0.02 -29.49
CA HIS A 316 -5.37 -0.93 -30.48
C HIS A 316 -5.50 -2.38 -29.97
N GLY A 317 -5.99 -3.27 -30.84
CA GLY A 317 -6.52 -4.59 -30.47
C GLY A 317 -5.63 -5.43 -29.54
N TRP A 318 -4.31 -5.49 -29.76
CA TRP A 318 -3.43 -6.33 -28.95
C TRP A 318 -3.29 -5.86 -27.48
N VAL A 319 -3.22 -4.55 -27.26
CA VAL A 319 -3.09 -3.98 -25.91
C VAL A 319 -4.34 -4.27 -25.09
N ARG A 320 -5.52 -4.07 -25.71
CA ARG A 320 -6.81 -4.39 -25.13
C ARG A 320 -6.94 -5.88 -24.80
N VAL A 321 -6.50 -6.73 -25.71
CA VAL A 321 -6.52 -8.20 -25.53
C VAL A 321 -5.63 -8.61 -24.35
N LYS A 322 -4.37 -8.15 -24.29
CA LYS A 322 -3.47 -8.48 -23.18
C LYS A 322 -4.04 -8.08 -21.82
N ARG A 323 -4.57 -6.86 -21.71
CA ARG A 323 -5.17 -6.35 -20.47
C ARG A 323 -6.40 -7.15 -20.07
N ARG A 324 -7.30 -7.42 -21.03
CA ARG A 324 -8.47 -8.28 -20.79
C ARG A 324 -8.06 -9.68 -20.36
N LEU A 325 -7.03 -10.27 -20.96
CA LEU A 325 -6.53 -11.59 -20.57
C LEU A 325 -6.01 -11.59 -19.13
N LEU A 326 -5.25 -10.57 -18.72
CA LEU A 326 -4.80 -10.46 -17.32
C LEU A 326 -5.96 -10.31 -16.35
N GLN A 327 -6.94 -9.45 -16.67
CA GLN A 327 -8.15 -9.30 -15.87
C GLN A 327 -8.93 -10.62 -15.78
N ILE A 328 -9.14 -11.31 -16.91
CA ILE A 328 -9.79 -12.62 -16.96
C ILE A 328 -9.03 -13.64 -16.12
N GLN A 329 -7.69 -13.68 -16.20
CA GLN A 329 -6.88 -14.57 -15.39
C GLN A 329 -7.04 -14.27 -13.90
N VAL A 330 -7.03 -13.00 -13.51
CA VAL A 330 -7.26 -12.62 -12.11
C VAL A 330 -8.68 -12.97 -11.69
N HIS A 331 -9.71 -12.70 -12.48
CA HIS A 331 -11.09 -13.11 -12.15
C HIS A 331 -11.24 -14.64 -12.07
N ALA A 332 -10.60 -15.40 -12.96
CA ALA A 332 -10.60 -16.85 -12.93
C ALA A 332 -9.90 -17.39 -11.67
N LEU A 333 -8.74 -16.82 -11.32
CA LEU A 333 -8.00 -17.16 -10.10
C LEU A 333 -8.77 -16.72 -8.86
N ILE A 334 -9.44 -15.57 -8.90
CA ILE A 334 -10.26 -15.09 -7.81
C ILE A 334 -11.52 -15.94 -7.65
N GLY A 335 -11.97 -16.69 -8.65
CA GLY A 335 -13.21 -17.48 -8.63
C GLY A 335 -13.32 -18.51 -7.48
N GLU A 336 -14.53 -19.02 -7.26
CA GLU A 336 -14.88 -19.87 -6.10
C GLU A 336 -14.07 -21.15 -5.96
N LYS A 337 -13.67 -21.75 -7.09
CA LYS A 337 -12.96 -23.04 -7.13
C LYS A 337 -11.45 -22.93 -6.89
N SER A 338 -10.94 -21.75 -6.55
CA SER A 338 -9.51 -21.53 -6.37
C SER A 338 -8.96 -22.11 -5.07
N LEU A 339 -7.75 -22.68 -5.12
CA LEU A 339 -7.14 -23.35 -3.97
C LEU A 339 -6.70 -22.36 -2.89
N TRP A 340 -6.35 -21.13 -3.26
CA TRP A 340 -5.92 -20.09 -2.35
C TRP A 340 -7.07 -19.67 -1.43
N ARG A 341 -8.32 -19.63 -1.90
CA ARG A 341 -9.50 -19.39 -1.05
C ARG A 341 -9.59 -20.43 0.04
N ALA A 342 -9.47 -21.72 -0.33
CA ALA A 342 -9.48 -22.82 0.63
C ALA A 342 -8.32 -22.73 1.64
N ARG A 343 -7.14 -22.28 1.20
CA ARG A 343 -5.96 -22.09 2.06
C ARG A 343 -6.13 -20.91 3.03
N MET A 344 -6.68 -19.79 2.55
CA MET A 344 -7.02 -18.63 3.38
C MET A 344 -8.08 -18.99 4.42
N ARG A 345 -9.13 -19.71 4.04
CA ARG A 345 -10.20 -20.19 4.94
C ARG A 345 -9.70 -21.16 6.01
N LYS A 346 -8.70 -21.99 5.72
CA LYS A 346 -8.03 -22.84 6.73
C LYS A 346 -7.30 -22.03 7.81
N ARG A 347 -7.06 -20.74 7.56
CA ARG A 347 -6.44 -19.76 8.47
C ARG A 347 -5.15 -20.24 9.16
N LYS A 348 -4.33 -21.02 8.43
CA LYS A 348 -2.99 -21.46 8.89
C LYS A 348 -1.92 -20.40 8.60
N THR A 349 -0.65 -20.80 8.56
CA THR A 349 0.53 -19.95 8.32
C THR A 349 0.36 -18.92 7.20
N THR A 350 -0.18 -19.29 6.04
CA THR A 350 -0.36 -18.34 4.92
C THR A 350 -1.28 -17.17 5.28
N PHE A 351 -2.41 -17.45 5.94
CA PHE A 351 -3.33 -16.42 6.42
C PHE A 351 -2.68 -15.56 7.49
N LEU A 352 -2.00 -16.17 8.46
CA LEU A 352 -1.36 -15.46 9.57
C LEU A 352 -0.26 -14.52 9.08
N LEU A 353 0.59 -14.97 8.15
CA LEU A 353 1.60 -14.13 7.54
C LEU A 353 0.97 -13.03 6.68
N PHE A 354 -0.13 -13.31 5.97
CA PHE A 354 -0.86 -12.28 5.24
C PHE A 354 -1.38 -11.19 6.18
N VAL A 355 -2.08 -11.54 7.26
CA VAL A 355 -2.60 -10.56 8.22
C VAL A 355 -1.47 -9.78 8.89
N LYS A 356 -0.36 -10.46 9.25
CA LYS A 356 0.86 -9.81 9.74
C LYS A 356 1.34 -8.71 8.78
N CYS A 357 1.49 -9.04 7.51
CA CYS A 357 1.92 -8.09 6.48
C CYS A 357 0.86 -7.02 6.16
N TRP A 358 -0.42 -7.35 6.24
CA TRP A 358 -1.53 -6.43 6.02
C TRP A 358 -1.56 -5.34 7.09
N CYS A 359 -1.50 -5.72 8.37
CA CYS A 359 -1.43 -4.75 9.47
C CYS A 359 -0.18 -3.88 9.38
N LYS A 360 0.97 -4.46 9.00
CA LYS A 360 2.21 -3.71 8.76
C LYS A 360 2.03 -2.68 7.64
N TYR A 361 1.52 -3.10 6.48
CA TYR A 361 1.28 -2.22 5.34
C TYR A 361 0.36 -1.05 5.70
N VAL A 362 -0.78 -1.32 6.34
CA VAL A 362 -1.72 -0.26 6.75
C VAL A 362 -1.05 0.80 7.61
N SER A 363 -0.27 0.38 8.60
CA SER A 363 0.44 1.32 9.49
C SER A 363 1.62 2.04 8.84
N GLU A 364 2.16 1.52 7.73
CA GLU A 364 3.22 2.18 6.97
C GLU A 364 2.64 3.26 6.05
N VAL A 365 1.44 3.03 5.52
CA VAL A 365 0.72 4.01 4.68
C VAL A 365 0.17 5.16 5.52
N VAL A 366 -0.34 4.86 6.72
CA VAL A 366 -0.89 5.87 7.62
C VAL A 366 0.22 6.49 8.45
N VAL A 367 0.53 7.75 8.17
CA VAL A 367 1.64 8.47 8.79
C VAL A 367 1.34 8.96 10.20
N ASP A 368 0.10 9.36 10.47
CA ASP A 368 -0.32 9.84 11.79
C ASP A 368 -0.81 8.68 12.66
N GLN A 369 0.00 8.28 13.64
CA GLN A 369 -0.34 7.19 14.56
C GLN A 369 -1.52 7.51 15.47
N ASN A 370 -1.80 8.79 15.74
CA ASN A 370 -2.96 9.17 16.56
C ASN A 370 -4.27 8.96 15.79
N GLN A 371 -4.25 9.17 14.46
CA GLN A 371 -5.39 8.86 13.59
C GLN A 371 -5.55 7.36 13.35
N LEU A 372 -4.45 6.60 13.42
CA LEU A 372 -4.45 5.16 13.13
C LEU A 372 -5.38 4.37 14.08
N ALA A 373 -5.44 4.74 15.36
CA ALA A 373 -6.26 4.02 16.36
C ALA A 373 -7.75 3.99 15.98
N ASP A 374 -8.31 5.10 15.51
CA ASP A 374 -9.70 5.20 15.08
C ASP A 374 -9.94 4.70 13.66
N LEU A 375 -8.88 4.59 12.85
CA LEU A 375 -8.94 4.27 11.43
C LEU A 375 -9.26 2.80 11.17
N TRP A 376 -8.80 1.90 12.03
CA TRP A 376 -8.94 0.45 11.82
C TRP A 376 -10.39 0.01 11.58
N LYS A 377 -11.35 0.60 12.30
CA LYS A 377 -12.77 0.24 12.22
C LYS A 377 -13.42 0.55 10.87
N TYR A 378 -12.76 1.37 10.04
CA TYR A 378 -13.21 1.82 8.74
C TYR A 378 -12.57 1.08 7.56
N LEU A 379 -11.48 0.34 7.78
CA LEU A 379 -10.81 -0.40 6.72
C LEU A 379 -11.67 -1.58 6.25
N PRO A 380 -11.95 -1.71 4.94
CA PRO A 380 -12.77 -2.79 4.45
C PRO A 380 -12.19 -4.16 4.76
N GLY A 381 -13.01 -5.05 5.29
CA GLY A 381 -12.68 -6.42 5.66
C GLY A 381 -11.82 -6.58 6.92
N TYR A 382 -11.38 -5.48 7.56
CA TYR A 382 -10.53 -5.56 8.76
C TYR A 382 -11.20 -6.35 9.89
N ARG A 383 -12.49 -6.12 10.15
CA ARG A 383 -13.22 -6.84 11.20
C ARG A 383 -13.26 -8.35 10.92
N THR A 384 -13.38 -8.73 9.66
CA THR A 384 -13.35 -10.13 9.22
C THR A 384 -11.96 -10.75 9.43
N LEU A 385 -10.89 -10.04 9.05
CA LEU A 385 -9.51 -10.48 9.29
C LEU A 385 -9.24 -10.65 10.79
N LEU A 386 -9.62 -9.65 11.58
CA LEU A 386 -9.44 -9.65 13.03
C LEU A 386 -10.17 -10.82 13.70
N LYS A 387 -11.45 -11.01 13.37
CA LYS A 387 -12.22 -12.16 13.86
C LYS A 387 -11.57 -13.49 13.46
N GLY A 388 -11.07 -13.59 12.23
CA GLY A 388 -10.33 -14.76 11.76
C GLY A 388 -9.10 -15.07 12.63
N VAL A 389 -8.33 -14.06 13.04
CA VAL A 389 -7.18 -14.23 13.95
C VAL A 389 -7.62 -14.69 15.34
N PHE A 390 -8.64 -14.05 15.93
CA PHE A 390 -9.14 -14.45 17.25
C PHE A 390 -9.70 -15.88 17.27
N LEU A 391 -10.44 -16.27 16.23
CA LEU A 391 -10.90 -17.65 16.07
C LEU A 391 -9.72 -18.62 15.98
N CYS A 392 -8.65 -18.28 15.25
CA CYS A 392 -7.44 -19.12 15.23
C CYS A 392 -6.86 -19.30 16.63
N MET A 393 -6.70 -18.22 17.38
CA MET A 393 -6.20 -18.30 18.76
C MET A 393 -7.10 -19.20 19.63
N LYS A 394 -8.42 -19.06 19.53
CA LYS A 394 -9.38 -19.88 20.32
C LYS A 394 -9.41 -21.35 19.88
N TYR A 395 -9.24 -21.64 18.59
CA TYR A 395 -9.19 -23.03 18.10
C TYR A 395 -7.91 -23.75 18.55
N HIS A 396 -6.81 -23.01 18.72
CA HIS A 396 -5.66 -23.51 19.44
C HIS A 396 -5.96 -23.52 20.95
N LYS A 397 -6.55 -24.60 21.45
CA LYS A 397 -6.96 -24.74 22.87
C LYS A 397 -5.83 -24.58 23.90
N ARG A 398 -4.57 -24.60 23.46
CA ARG A 398 -3.40 -24.54 24.33
C ARG A 398 -2.38 -23.54 23.82
N VAL A 399 -2.00 -22.59 24.67
CA VAL A 399 -1.03 -21.53 24.33
C VAL A 399 0.36 -22.08 24.00
N ASP A 400 0.80 -23.16 24.66
CA ASP A 400 2.10 -23.80 24.40
C ASP A 400 2.22 -24.45 23.01
N HIS A 401 1.11 -24.52 22.25
CA HIS A 401 1.06 -25.06 20.89
C HIS A 401 0.79 -23.98 19.84
N TYR A 402 0.84 -22.70 20.19
CA TYR A 402 0.68 -21.63 19.21
C TYR A 402 1.87 -21.65 18.24
N PRO A 403 1.63 -21.65 16.92
CA PRO A 403 2.72 -21.55 15.96
C PRO A 403 3.31 -20.14 15.99
N ASP A 404 4.61 -20.01 15.73
CA ASP A 404 5.30 -18.70 15.72
C ASP A 404 4.61 -17.67 14.82
N ALA A 405 4.08 -18.11 13.68
CA ALA A 405 3.33 -17.26 12.77
C ALA A 405 2.07 -16.63 13.41
N LEU A 406 1.42 -17.32 14.37
CA LEU A 406 0.27 -16.79 15.10
C LEU A 406 0.70 -15.73 16.11
N VAL A 407 1.81 -15.98 16.81
CA VAL A 407 2.39 -15.02 17.78
C VAL A 407 2.84 -13.74 17.07
N ASP A 408 3.57 -13.88 15.96
CA ASP A 408 3.97 -12.77 15.09
C ASP A 408 2.76 -12.00 14.53
N CYS A 409 1.72 -12.72 14.10
CA CYS A 409 0.49 -12.12 13.62
C CYS A 409 -0.19 -11.32 14.73
N ALA A 410 -0.34 -11.90 15.93
CA ALA A 410 -0.91 -11.22 17.09
C ALA A 410 -0.15 -9.93 17.43
N ALA A 411 1.19 -9.96 17.44
CA ALA A 411 2.02 -8.77 17.66
C ALA A 411 1.85 -7.70 16.56
N SER A 412 1.60 -8.10 15.31
CA SER A 412 1.31 -7.18 14.21
C SER A 412 -0.11 -6.60 14.32
N VAL A 413 -1.10 -7.39 14.75
CA VAL A 413 -2.48 -6.93 15.00
C VAL A 413 -2.54 -5.88 16.11
N LEU A 414 -1.61 -5.92 17.08
CA LEU A 414 -1.44 -4.88 18.11
C LEU A 414 -1.08 -3.47 17.57
N ARG A 415 -0.87 -3.30 16.27
CA ARG A 415 -0.89 -1.96 15.65
C ARG A 415 -2.25 -1.26 15.84
N ASN A 416 -3.30 -2.05 16.03
CA ASN A 416 -4.51 -1.63 16.73
C ASN A 416 -4.38 -2.00 18.21
N THR A 417 -4.05 -1.03 19.05
CA THR A 417 -3.79 -1.26 20.48
C THR A 417 -5.03 -1.77 21.23
N GLN A 418 -6.25 -1.46 20.78
CA GLN A 418 -7.51 -1.94 21.36
C GLN A 418 -7.61 -3.49 21.33
N THR A 419 -6.79 -4.16 20.53
CA THR A 419 -6.76 -5.62 20.45
C THR A 419 -6.02 -6.31 21.59
N LEU A 420 -5.21 -5.57 22.36
CA LEU A 420 -4.38 -6.14 23.42
C LEU A 420 -5.20 -6.87 24.49
N SER A 421 -6.26 -6.23 25.00
CA SER A 421 -7.11 -6.79 26.05
C SER A 421 -7.71 -8.13 25.62
N CYS A 422 -8.24 -8.20 24.39
CA CYS A 422 -8.82 -9.42 23.83
C CYS A 422 -7.78 -10.54 23.64
N ILE A 423 -6.61 -10.22 23.08
CA ILE A 423 -5.52 -11.19 22.86
C ILE A 423 -5.05 -11.79 24.18
N VAL A 424 -4.84 -10.95 25.20
CA VAL A 424 -4.42 -11.37 26.55
C VAL A 424 -5.48 -12.26 27.20
N LYS A 425 -6.76 -11.88 27.13
CA LYS A 425 -7.88 -12.69 27.65
C LYS A 425 -7.94 -14.07 27.00
N ILE A 426 -7.83 -14.14 25.68
CA ILE A 426 -7.82 -15.42 24.96
C ILE A 426 -6.62 -16.30 25.37
N MET A 427 -5.44 -15.70 25.55
CA MET A 427 -4.25 -16.44 26.00
C MET A 427 -4.43 -17.01 27.41
N PHE A 428 -4.91 -16.21 28.37
CA PHE A 428 -5.17 -16.70 29.73
C PHE A 428 -6.21 -17.81 29.75
N HIS A 429 -7.34 -17.65 29.04
CA HIS A 429 -8.36 -18.71 28.95
C HIS A 429 -7.85 -19.99 28.28
N SER A 430 -6.84 -19.89 27.41
CA SER A 430 -6.22 -21.04 26.73
C SER A 430 -5.04 -21.63 27.52
N THR A 431 -4.80 -21.14 28.74
CA THR A 431 -3.69 -21.57 29.62
C THR A 431 -4.23 -22.41 30.77
N ASN A 432 -3.74 -23.63 30.88
CA ASN A 432 -3.98 -24.45 32.07
C ASN A 432 -2.96 -24.08 33.15
N VAL A 433 -3.45 -23.50 34.26
CA VAL A 433 -2.62 -23.04 35.40
C VAL A 433 -1.80 -24.18 36.01
N TYR A 434 -2.33 -25.40 36.00
CA TYR A 434 -1.62 -26.58 36.52
C TYR A 434 -0.49 -27.09 35.61
N ASN A 435 -0.37 -26.55 34.39
CA ASN A 435 0.69 -26.90 33.45
C ASN A 435 1.74 -25.79 33.40
N GLN A 436 2.82 -25.98 34.15
CA GLN A 436 3.95 -25.03 34.24
C GLN A 436 4.51 -24.62 32.87
N LYS A 437 4.57 -25.54 31.90
CA LYS A 437 5.03 -25.22 30.53
C LYS A 437 4.06 -24.27 29.83
N ALA A 438 2.75 -24.50 29.95
CA ALA A 438 1.73 -23.63 29.38
C ALA A 438 1.77 -22.23 30.01
N VAL A 439 1.89 -22.15 31.34
CA VAL A 439 2.04 -20.90 32.09
C VAL A 439 3.27 -20.13 31.64
N ALA A 440 4.44 -20.77 31.59
CA ALA A 440 5.68 -20.14 31.16
C ALA A 440 5.60 -19.64 29.71
N CYS A 441 4.99 -20.41 28.81
CA CYS A 441 4.75 -19.99 27.43
C CYS A 441 3.81 -18.78 27.34
N ALA A 442 2.71 -18.78 28.09
CA ALA A 442 1.77 -17.66 28.11
C ALA A 442 2.45 -16.38 28.61
N MET A 443 3.21 -16.45 29.71
CA MET A 443 3.94 -15.29 30.24
C MET A 443 4.99 -14.76 29.26
N LYS A 444 5.73 -15.65 28.58
CA LYS A 444 6.67 -15.24 27.52
C LYS A 444 5.97 -14.55 26.35
N MET A 445 4.83 -15.06 25.90
CA MET A 445 4.06 -14.45 24.81
C MET A 445 3.48 -13.10 25.20
N ILE A 446 2.89 -13.00 26.39
CA ILE A 446 2.39 -11.73 26.93
C ILE A 446 3.54 -10.72 27.02
N HIS A 447 4.68 -11.10 27.59
CA HIS A 447 5.87 -10.25 27.63
C HIS A 447 6.30 -9.77 26.24
N PHE A 448 6.34 -10.67 25.25
CA PHE A 448 6.66 -10.32 23.86
C PHE A 448 5.66 -9.32 23.26
N LEU A 449 4.36 -9.48 23.52
CA LEU A 449 3.32 -8.57 23.07
C LEU A 449 3.49 -7.16 23.67
N PHE A 450 3.74 -7.06 24.99
CA PHE A 450 4.04 -5.78 25.64
C PHE A 450 5.33 -5.15 25.11
N LEU A 451 6.39 -5.94 24.93
CA LEU A 451 7.64 -5.46 24.35
C LEU A 451 7.42 -4.92 22.92
N SER A 452 6.56 -5.56 22.13
CA SER A 452 6.22 -5.09 20.78
C SER A 452 5.52 -3.72 20.79
N LEU A 453 4.76 -3.40 21.83
CA LEU A 453 4.15 -2.08 22.01
C LEU A 453 5.18 -1.04 22.42
N LEU A 454 6.04 -1.39 23.39
CA LEU A 454 7.12 -0.53 23.89
C LEU A 454 8.10 -0.13 22.77
N VAL A 455 8.52 -1.08 21.93
CA VAL A 455 9.41 -0.82 20.79
C VAL A 455 8.78 0.13 19.77
N ARG A 456 7.44 0.17 19.67
CA ARG A 456 6.70 1.08 18.81
C ARG A 456 6.37 2.41 19.47
N HIS A 457 6.75 2.61 20.73
CA HIS A 457 6.35 3.76 21.56
C HIS A 457 4.82 3.93 21.64
N ALA A 458 4.07 2.83 21.53
CA ALA A 458 2.62 2.85 21.65
C ALA A 458 2.23 2.85 23.13
N SER A 459 1.27 3.72 23.49
CA SER A 459 0.67 3.70 24.83
C SER A 459 -0.24 2.48 25.00
N LEU A 460 -0.47 2.08 26.26
CA LEU A 460 -1.54 1.15 26.56
C LEU A 460 -2.88 1.76 26.17
N PRO A 461 -3.81 0.96 25.62
CA PRO A 461 -5.10 1.47 25.24
C PRO A 461 -5.91 1.79 26.51
N GLY A 462 -6.72 2.84 26.47
CA GLY A 462 -7.47 3.30 27.65
C GLY A 462 -8.51 2.29 28.16
N ASP A 463 -8.91 1.35 27.31
CA ASP A 463 -9.83 0.24 27.60
C ASP A 463 -9.09 -1.07 27.96
N PHE A 464 -7.77 -1.02 28.23
CA PHE A 464 -7.04 -2.20 28.66
C PHE A 464 -7.53 -2.69 30.03
N ASP A 465 -7.89 -3.97 30.11
CA ASP A 465 -8.42 -4.57 31.34
C ASP A 465 -7.27 -4.98 32.27
N MET A 466 -6.72 -3.98 32.98
CA MET A 466 -5.64 -4.18 33.95
C MET A 466 -6.04 -5.12 35.08
N ASN A 467 -7.31 -5.06 35.52
CA ASN A 467 -7.82 -5.92 36.59
C ASN A 467 -7.78 -7.39 36.19
N PHE A 468 -8.20 -7.70 34.96
CA PHE A 468 -8.09 -9.07 34.43
C PHE A 468 -6.64 -9.54 34.34
N LEU A 469 -5.72 -8.69 33.85
CA LEU A 469 -4.31 -9.05 33.78
C LEU A 469 -3.71 -9.35 35.16
N LEU A 470 -3.95 -8.47 36.13
CA LEU A 470 -3.42 -8.63 37.49
C LEU A 470 -3.99 -9.86 38.18
N HIS A 471 -5.29 -10.10 38.06
CA HIS A 471 -5.91 -11.32 38.58
C HIS A 471 -5.37 -12.58 37.90
N GLY A 472 -5.12 -12.51 36.59
CA GLY A 472 -4.46 -13.58 35.85
C GLY A 472 -3.05 -13.87 36.35
N ILE A 473 -2.26 -12.83 36.68
CA ILE A 473 -0.91 -13.00 37.24
C ILE A 473 -0.98 -13.57 38.66
N ASP A 474 -1.92 -13.10 39.48
CA ASP A 474 -2.14 -13.57 40.86
C ASP A 474 -2.49 -15.05 40.90
N MET A 475 -3.31 -15.55 39.97
CA MET A 475 -3.60 -16.98 39.84
C MET A 475 -2.40 -17.84 39.39
N LEU A 476 -1.36 -17.23 38.81
CA LEU A 476 -0.18 -17.93 38.30
C LEU A 476 0.99 -17.95 39.30
N LEU A 477 1.00 -17.02 40.26
CA LEU A 477 1.97 -16.94 41.35
C LEU A 477 1.51 -17.79 42.54
#